data_AF-A0A3D2S4W9-F1
#
_entry.id   AF-A0A3D2S4W9-F1
#
_cell.length_a   1.000
_cell.length_b   1.000
_cell.length_c   1.000
_cell.angle_alpha   90.00
_cell.angle_beta   90.00
_cell.angle_gamma   90.00
#
_symmetry.space_group_name_H-M   'P 1'
#
loop_
_entity.id
_entity.type
_entity.pdbx_description
1 polymer ?
#
loop_
_entity_poly.entity_id
_entity_poly.type
_entity_poly.pdbx_seq_one_letter_code
_entity_poly.pdbx_strand_id
1 'polypeptide(L)'
;MRLLISLCAVFALSQTTVFAGSIQKTYFWEYEGKRYRFTYTFDKQDYDFYKGVKRDYYDFSFYMKEDPAYPVIDRLARKLQLLAQSYRLNERETVEFIASFVQHFNYRGDGKYEYPRFPVETLVEQGGDCEDTAVLLAALLRSLGYEAILLSPEGHMGVGLAVQGEIKGIGVSHDGLTYYYIETTNTGWGIGDYPDHLSSEIKI
;
A
#
# COMPACT_ATOMS: atom_id res chain seq x y z
N MET A 1 -19.07 49.42 32.04
CA MET A 1 -17.72 48.82 31.87
C MET A 1 -17.91 47.33 31.63
N ARG A 2 -17.75 46.87 30.37
CA ARG A 2 -18.04 45.49 29.94
C ARG A 2 -16.89 44.57 30.39
N LEU A 3 -17.19 43.55 31.20
CA LEU A 3 -16.26 42.47 31.51
C LEU A 3 -16.16 41.54 30.29
N LEU A 4 -14.97 41.46 29.69
CA LEU A 4 -14.63 40.50 28.63
C LEU A 4 -14.45 39.11 29.25
N ILE A 5 -15.29 38.16 28.84
CA ILE A 5 -15.12 36.73 29.12
C ILE A 5 -14.01 36.24 28.20
N SER A 6 -12.84 35.93 28.78
CA SER A 6 -11.74 35.29 28.06
C SER A 6 -12.09 33.84 27.77
N LEU A 7 -12.17 33.52 26.48
CA LEU A 7 -12.42 32.18 25.95
C LEU A 7 -11.16 31.33 26.20
N CYS A 8 -11.18 30.45 27.20
CA CYS A 8 -10.15 29.41 27.36
C CYS A 8 -10.27 28.41 26.20
N ALA A 9 -9.42 28.55 25.20
CA ALA A 9 -9.23 27.54 24.17
C ALA A 9 -8.62 26.29 24.82
N VAL A 10 -9.41 25.22 24.93
CA VAL A 10 -8.90 23.89 25.29
C VAL A 10 -8.14 23.37 24.07
N PHE A 11 -6.82 23.52 24.07
CA PHE A 11 -5.96 22.81 23.15
C PHE A 11 -5.92 21.34 23.56
N ALA A 12 -6.63 20.48 22.83
CA ALA A 12 -6.42 19.04 22.91
C ALA A 12 -5.05 18.72 22.31
N LEU A 13 -4.02 18.71 23.16
CA LEU A 13 -2.72 18.15 22.82
C LEU A 13 -2.92 16.65 22.58
N SER A 14 -2.69 16.19 21.34
CA SER A 14 -2.54 14.76 21.09
C SER A 14 -1.29 14.30 21.84
N GLN A 15 -1.49 13.49 22.88
CA GLN A 15 -0.39 12.89 23.60
C GLN A 15 0.14 11.71 22.77
N THR A 16 1.25 11.93 22.08
CA THR A 16 2.05 10.84 21.52
C THR A 16 2.66 10.06 22.68
N THR A 17 2.05 8.95 23.06
CA THR A 17 2.69 8.00 23.98
C THR A 17 3.69 7.21 23.16
N VAL A 18 4.97 7.58 23.24
CA VAL A 18 6.07 6.77 22.69
C VAL A 18 6.24 5.57 23.62
N PHE A 19 5.61 4.45 23.28
CA PHE A 19 6.00 3.17 23.86
C PHE A 19 7.37 2.81 23.27
N ALA A 20 8.41 2.83 24.11
CA ALA A 20 9.77 2.49 23.72
C ALA A 20 9.78 1.18 22.92
N GLY A 21 10.23 1.24 21.66
CA GLY A 21 10.30 0.08 20.76
C GLY A 21 9.15 -0.08 19.76
N SER A 22 8.17 0.82 19.71
CA SER A 22 7.07 0.73 18.72
C SER A 22 6.82 2.03 17.97
N ILE A 23 6.29 1.92 16.76
CA ILE A 23 5.89 3.04 15.90
C ILE A 23 4.40 2.90 15.61
N GLN A 24 3.59 3.85 16.06
CA GLN A 24 2.15 3.85 15.75
C GLN A 24 1.86 4.74 14.54
N LYS A 25 1.04 4.24 13.61
CA LYS A 25 0.54 4.99 12.45
C LYS A 25 -0.97 4.87 12.37
N THR A 26 -1.61 5.94 11.88
CA THR A 26 -3.05 5.96 11.61
C THR A 26 -3.25 6.35 10.15
N TYR A 27 -3.92 5.47 9.42
CA TYR A 27 -4.27 5.63 8.03
C TYR A 27 -5.74 6.02 7.90
N PHE A 28 -6.03 6.84 6.89
CA PHE A 28 -7.37 7.25 6.50
C PHE A 28 -7.50 7.08 5.00
N TRP A 29 -8.54 6.40 4.54
CA TRP A 29 -8.80 6.23 3.11
C TRP A 29 -10.29 6.15 2.84
N GLU A 30 -10.65 6.33 1.57
CA GLU A 30 -12.01 6.16 1.07
C GLU A 30 -12.10 4.92 0.17
N TYR A 31 -13.18 4.17 0.30
CA TYR A 31 -13.55 3.08 -0.60
C TYR A 31 -15.07 3.02 -0.71
N GLU A 32 -15.59 3.01 -1.94
CA GLU A 32 -17.04 3.01 -2.23
C GLU A 32 -17.82 4.10 -1.46
N GLY A 33 -17.27 5.33 -1.46
CA GLY A 33 -17.86 6.50 -0.80
C GLY A 33 -17.88 6.46 0.74
N LYS A 34 -17.23 5.47 1.35
CA LYS A 34 -17.09 5.34 2.81
C LYS A 34 -15.67 5.65 3.25
N ARG A 35 -15.53 6.38 4.35
CA ARG A 35 -14.24 6.69 4.96
C ARG A 35 -13.88 5.68 6.03
N TYR A 36 -12.66 5.17 5.96
CA TYR A 36 -12.11 4.20 6.89
C TYR A 36 -10.96 4.80 7.68
N ARG A 37 -10.75 4.25 8.88
CA ARG A 37 -9.62 4.58 9.75
C ARG A 37 -9.00 3.28 10.24
N PHE A 38 -7.69 3.17 10.11
CA PHE A 38 -6.93 2.01 10.59
C PHE A 38 -5.71 2.50 11.36
N THR A 39 -5.55 2.02 12.60
CA THR A 39 -4.38 2.32 13.43
C THR A 39 -3.60 1.04 13.63
N TYR A 40 -2.32 1.07 13.24
CA TYR A 40 -1.41 -0.06 13.37
C TYR A 40 -0.19 0.36 14.18
N THR A 41 0.31 -0.56 15.01
CA THR A 41 1.53 -0.36 15.80
C THR A 41 2.58 -1.33 15.28
N PHE A 42 3.60 -0.78 14.63
CA PHE A 42 4.77 -1.50 14.12
C PHE A 42 5.77 -1.72 15.26
N ASP A 43 6.43 -2.86 15.26
CA ASP A 43 7.66 -3.02 16.05
C ASP A 43 8.75 -2.18 15.37
N LYS A 44 9.46 -1.37 16.16
CA LYS A 44 10.57 -0.57 15.63
C LYS A 44 11.69 -1.48 15.11
N GLN A 45 11.88 -2.66 15.69
CA GLN A 45 12.91 -3.61 15.24
C GLN A 45 12.64 -4.11 13.83
N ASP A 46 11.38 -4.38 13.48
CA ASP A 46 11.01 -4.77 12.11
C ASP A 46 11.39 -3.66 11.11
N TYR A 47 11.01 -2.41 11.43
CA TYR A 47 11.35 -1.25 10.59
C TYR A 47 12.87 -1.07 10.46
N ASP A 48 13.60 -1.13 11.59
CA ASP A 48 15.05 -0.96 11.61
C ASP A 48 15.78 -2.07 10.84
N PHE A 49 15.28 -3.32 10.93
CA PHE A 49 15.81 -4.46 10.17
C PHE A 49 15.73 -4.18 8.66
N TYR A 50 14.54 -3.88 8.15
CA TYR A 50 14.34 -3.59 6.73
C TYR A 50 15.09 -2.35 6.25
N LYS A 51 15.19 -1.31 7.09
CA LYS A 51 16.00 -0.13 6.80
C LYS A 51 17.48 -0.45 6.63
N GLY A 52 17.97 -1.51 7.30
CA GLY A 52 19.35 -1.98 7.23
C GLY A 52 19.66 -2.96 6.09
N VAL A 53 18.64 -3.52 5.42
CA VAL A 53 18.85 -4.47 4.31
C VAL A 53 19.53 -3.77 3.13
N LYS A 54 20.49 -4.40 2.47
CA LYS A 54 21.10 -3.83 1.27
C LYS A 54 20.06 -3.74 0.15
N ARG A 55 19.98 -2.58 -0.53
CA ARG A 55 19.02 -2.33 -1.61
C ARG A 55 19.49 -2.98 -2.91
N ASP A 56 18.55 -3.62 -3.60
CA ASP A 56 18.65 -3.97 -5.02
C ASP A 56 17.98 -2.87 -5.86
N TYR A 57 18.70 -2.32 -6.83
CA TYR A 57 18.21 -1.22 -7.67
C TYR A 57 17.74 -1.68 -9.05
N TYR A 58 17.76 -2.99 -9.30
CA TYR A 58 17.46 -3.59 -10.60
C TYR A 58 16.31 -4.60 -10.53
N ASP A 59 16.14 -5.26 -9.38
CA ASP A 59 15.07 -6.24 -9.17
C ASP A 59 14.13 -5.79 -8.03
N PHE A 60 13.02 -5.13 -8.37
CA PHE A 60 12.04 -4.69 -7.39
C PHE A 60 11.22 -5.86 -6.79
N SER A 61 11.20 -7.04 -7.44
CA SER A 61 10.55 -8.22 -6.87
C SER A 61 11.24 -8.72 -5.59
N PHE A 62 12.51 -8.31 -5.38
CA PHE A 62 13.25 -8.52 -4.14
C PHE A 62 12.50 -7.98 -2.91
N TYR A 63 11.88 -6.80 -3.02
CA TYR A 63 11.23 -6.11 -1.90
C TYR A 63 9.86 -6.70 -1.54
N MET A 64 9.28 -7.51 -2.42
CA MET A 64 8.02 -8.21 -2.16
C MET A 64 8.18 -9.38 -1.18
N LYS A 65 9.42 -9.82 -0.94
CA LYS A 65 9.72 -10.97 -0.08
C LYS A 65 9.92 -10.51 1.36
N GLU A 66 9.15 -11.10 2.24
CA GLU A 66 9.25 -10.86 3.67
C GLU A 66 10.21 -11.85 4.34
N ASP A 67 10.96 -11.40 5.35
CA ASP A 67 11.78 -12.27 6.19
C ASP A 67 10.84 -12.89 7.24
N PRO A 68 10.80 -14.23 7.37
CA PRO A 68 9.92 -14.88 8.33
C PRO A 68 10.13 -14.46 9.79
N ALA A 69 11.32 -13.94 10.15
CA ALA A 69 11.59 -13.41 11.49
C ALA A 69 10.99 -12.02 11.72
N TYR A 70 10.66 -11.28 10.65
CA TYR A 70 10.10 -9.92 10.71
C TYR A 70 8.81 -9.78 9.86
N PRO A 71 7.73 -10.55 10.13
CA PRO A 71 6.59 -10.68 9.21
C PRO A 71 5.55 -9.54 9.34
N VAL A 72 5.90 -8.32 8.93
CA VAL A 72 5.06 -7.12 9.03
C VAL A 72 3.85 -7.19 8.09
N ILE A 73 4.08 -7.55 6.83
CA ILE A 73 3.10 -7.60 5.75
C ILE A 73 2.12 -8.73 5.98
N ASP A 74 2.55 -9.92 6.42
CA ASP A 74 1.60 -10.97 6.79
C ASP A 74 0.61 -10.51 7.86
N ARG A 75 1.11 -9.89 8.92
CA ARG A 75 0.25 -9.41 10.01
C ARG A 75 -0.66 -8.28 9.57
N LEU A 76 -0.18 -7.34 8.77
CA LEU A 76 -0.97 -6.19 8.30
C LEU A 76 -2.02 -6.62 7.27
N ALA A 77 -1.66 -7.47 6.31
CA ALA A 77 -2.56 -8.01 5.30
C ALA A 77 -3.74 -8.75 5.96
N ARG A 78 -3.47 -9.64 6.93
CA ARG A 78 -4.52 -10.32 7.69
C ARG A 78 -5.45 -9.34 8.43
N LYS A 79 -4.92 -8.26 9.01
CA LYS A 79 -5.75 -7.25 9.67
C LYS A 79 -6.62 -6.47 8.68
N LEU A 80 -6.09 -6.11 7.51
CA LEU A 80 -6.86 -5.47 6.46
C LEU A 80 -7.96 -6.40 5.93
N GLN A 81 -7.65 -7.69 5.73
CA GLN A 81 -8.63 -8.70 5.34
C GLN A 81 -9.75 -8.84 6.38
N LEU A 82 -9.40 -8.95 7.67
CA LEU A 82 -10.39 -9.00 8.75
C LEU A 82 -11.25 -7.73 8.81
N LEU A 83 -10.66 -6.57 8.54
CA LEU A 83 -11.39 -5.31 8.46
C LEU A 83 -12.39 -5.33 7.30
N ALA A 84 -11.96 -5.73 6.09
CA ALA A 84 -12.83 -5.89 4.93
C ALA A 84 -14.00 -6.86 5.21
N GLN A 85 -13.70 -8.01 5.82
CA GLN A 85 -14.70 -9.00 6.23
C GLN A 85 -15.70 -8.45 7.26
N SER A 86 -15.26 -7.58 8.18
CA SER A 86 -16.16 -6.93 9.15
C SER A 86 -17.19 -6.03 8.47
N TYR A 87 -16.88 -5.51 7.28
CA TYR A 87 -17.79 -4.77 6.40
C TYR A 87 -18.52 -5.67 5.39
N ARG A 88 -18.35 -6.99 5.46
CA ARG A 88 -18.96 -8.00 4.58
C ARG A 88 -18.57 -7.86 3.11
N LEU A 89 -17.37 -7.37 2.85
CA LEU A 89 -16.82 -7.30 1.50
C LEU A 89 -16.54 -8.71 0.96
N ASN A 90 -16.88 -8.94 -0.31
CA ASN A 90 -16.53 -10.16 -1.02
C ASN A 90 -15.03 -10.18 -1.41
N GLU A 91 -14.58 -11.23 -2.10
CA GLU A 91 -13.17 -11.40 -2.47
C GLU A 91 -12.64 -10.25 -3.34
N ARG A 92 -13.37 -9.88 -4.40
CA ARG A 92 -13.00 -8.77 -5.28
C ARG A 92 -13.02 -7.44 -4.53
N GLU A 93 -14.07 -7.19 -3.76
CA GLU A 93 -14.18 -5.97 -2.95
C GLU A 93 -13.07 -5.90 -1.89
N THR A 94 -12.61 -7.02 -1.36
CA THR A 94 -11.48 -7.07 -0.42
C THR A 94 -10.18 -6.65 -1.09
N VAL A 95 -9.92 -7.13 -2.31
CA VAL A 95 -8.75 -6.70 -3.10
C VAL A 95 -8.81 -5.20 -3.40
N GLU A 96 -9.93 -4.70 -3.90
CA GLU A 96 -10.10 -3.28 -4.24
C GLU A 96 -10.06 -2.39 -2.98
N PHE A 97 -10.54 -2.88 -1.84
CA PHE A 97 -10.41 -2.22 -0.53
C PHE A 97 -8.96 -2.10 -0.06
N ILE A 98 -8.13 -3.13 -0.29
CA ILE A 98 -6.70 -3.10 0.03
C ILE A 98 -5.95 -2.21 -0.97
N ALA A 99 -6.28 -2.30 -2.27
CA ALA A 99 -5.73 -1.43 -3.30
C ALA A 99 -6.00 0.05 -2.98
N SER A 100 -7.25 0.39 -2.65
CA SER A 100 -7.62 1.76 -2.26
C SER A 100 -6.90 2.22 -0.99
N PHE A 101 -6.64 1.34 -0.01
CA PHE A 101 -5.79 1.66 1.14
C PHE A 101 -4.39 2.12 0.70
N VAL A 102 -3.76 1.40 -0.25
CA VAL A 102 -2.43 1.76 -0.78
C VAL A 102 -2.48 3.04 -1.63
N GLN A 103 -3.51 3.20 -2.46
CA GLN A 103 -3.69 4.37 -3.33
C GLN A 103 -3.84 5.71 -2.58
N HIS A 104 -4.16 5.67 -1.29
CA HIS A 104 -4.28 6.87 -0.45
C HIS A 104 -2.95 7.30 0.18
N PHE A 105 -1.83 6.65 -0.15
CA PHE A 105 -0.51 7.08 0.27
C PHE A 105 -0.09 8.31 -0.54
N ASN A 106 0.70 9.19 0.06
CA ASN A 106 1.19 10.36 -0.65
C ASN A 106 2.25 9.93 -1.67
N TYR A 107 2.04 10.24 -2.94
CA TYR A 107 3.08 10.08 -3.95
C TYR A 107 4.29 10.95 -3.59
N ARG A 108 5.44 10.31 -3.40
CA ARG A 108 6.67 10.98 -2.99
C ARG A 108 7.88 10.27 -3.59
N GLY A 109 8.41 10.82 -4.67
CA GLY A 109 9.67 10.34 -5.26
C GLY A 109 10.89 10.65 -4.40
N ASP A 110 12.00 9.98 -4.72
CA ASP A 110 13.22 9.94 -3.89
C ASP A 110 14.23 11.08 -4.09
N GLY A 111 13.77 12.16 -4.71
CA GLY A 111 14.59 13.33 -4.96
C GLY A 111 15.58 13.06 -6.09
N LYS A 112 16.89 13.14 -5.81
CA LYS A 112 17.92 13.05 -6.87
C LYS A 112 18.27 11.61 -7.25
N TYR A 113 18.15 10.67 -6.30
CA TYR A 113 18.58 9.29 -6.47
C TYR A 113 17.49 8.37 -5.98
N GLU A 114 17.31 7.26 -6.70
CA GLU A 114 16.33 6.24 -6.39
C GLU A 114 16.56 5.65 -4.98
N TYR A 115 15.49 5.40 -4.24
CA TYR A 115 15.49 4.76 -2.94
C TYR A 115 14.29 3.80 -2.79
N PRO A 116 14.35 2.61 -3.42
CA PRO A 116 13.28 1.63 -3.30
C PRO A 116 13.09 1.21 -1.85
N ARG A 117 11.86 1.34 -1.39
CA ARG A 117 11.45 1.08 -0.03
C ARG A 117 10.95 -0.35 0.10
N PHE A 118 11.29 -0.98 1.22
CA PHE A 118 10.54 -2.14 1.64
C PHE A 118 9.11 -1.75 2.03
N PRO A 119 8.13 -2.66 1.89
CA PRO A 119 6.74 -2.41 2.28
C PRO A 119 6.55 -1.77 3.66
N VAL A 120 7.31 -2.20 4.69
CA VAL A 120 7.26 -1.59 6.03
C VAL A 120 7.72 -0.14 6.05
N GLU A 121 8.68 0.24 5.21
CA GLU A 121 9.16 1.61 5.10
C GLU A 121 8.08 2.48 4.47
N THR A 122 7.46 2.05 3.36
CA THR A 122 6.32 2.74 2.73
C THR A 122 5.18 2.95 3.73
N LEU A 123 4.84 1.89 4.49
CA LEU A 123 3.82 1.93 5.55
C LEU A 123 4.15 2.92 6.66
N VAL A 124 5.36 2.87 7.22
CA VAL A 124 5.78 3.73 8.33
C VAL A 124 5.97 5.18 7.90
N GLU A 125 6.53 5.41 6.72
CA GLU A 125 6.79 6.74 6.16
C GLU A 125 5.55 7.35 5.51
N GLN A 126 4.49 6.56 5.26
CA GLN A 126 3.20 6.96 4.68
C GLN A 126 3.35 7.61 3.30
N GLY A 127 4.26 7.07 2.49
CA GLY A 127 4.50 7.52 1.12
C GLY A 127 5.65 6.79 0.46
N GLY A 128 5.70 6.95 -0.86
CA GLY A 128 6.62 6.37 -1.82
C GLY A 128 6.16 6.75 -3.22
N ASP A 129 6.88 6.37 -4.25
CA ASP A 129 6.51 6.53 -5.65
C ASP A 129 5.92 5.23 -6.24
N CYS A 130 6.05 5.04 -7.55
CA CYS A 130 5.28 4.03 -8.28
C CYS A 130 5.64 2.60 -7.86
N GLU A 131 6.92 2.27 -7.83
CA GLU A 131 7.43 0.96 -7.44
C GLU A 131 7.20 0.67 -5.97
N ASP A 132 7.34 1.66 -5.09
CA ASP A 132 7.14 1.50 -3.65
C ASP A 132 5.70 1.08 -3.31
N THR A 133 4.74 1.74 -3.97
CA THR A 133 3.31 1.46 -3.79
C THR A 133 2.89 0.17 -4.49
N ALA A 134 3.46 -0.13 -5.66
CA ALA A 134 3.24 -1.39 -6.35
C ALA A 134 3.78 -2.59 -5.56
N VAL A 135 5.01 -2.50 -5.05
CA VAL A 135 5.64 -3.51 -4.18
C VAL A 135 4.81 -3.72 -2.91
N LEU A 136 4.35 -2.65 -2.26
CA LEU A 136 3.49 -2.75 -1.08
C LEU A 136 2.18 -3.50 -1.40
N LEU A 137 1.46 -3.11 -2.44
CA LEU A 137 0.20 -3.76 -2.79
C LEU A 137 0.43 -5.23 -3.17
N ALA A 138 1.41 -5.52 -4.02
CA ALA A 138 1.71 -6.88 -4.45
C ALA A 138 2.10 -7.77 -3.26
N ALA A 139 2.90 -7.28 -2.32
CA ALA A 139 3.27 -8.01 -1.10
C ALA A 139 2.05 -8.31 -0.20
N LEU A 140 1.15 -7.33 -0.02
CA LEU A 140 -0.10 -7.53 0.74
C LEU A 140 -0.99 -8.59 0.10
N LEU A 141 -1.19 -8.52 -1.22
CA LEU A 141 -2.03 -9.48 -1.95
C LEU A 141 -1.43 -10.89 -1.92
N ARG A 142 -0.11 -11.03 -2.14
CA ARG A 142 0.57 -12.34 -2.05
C ARG A 142 0.47 -12.96 -0.68
N SER A 143 0.57 -12.15 0.39
CA SER A 143 0.38 -12.64 1.75
C SER A 143 -1.02 -13.23 1.98
N LEU A 144 -2.04 -12.72 1.29
CA LEU A 144 -3.40 -13.24 1.35
C LEU A 144 -3.64 -14.43 0.42
N GLY A 145 -2.62 -14.89 -0.31
CA GLY A 145 -2.69 -16.03 -1.22
C GLY A 145 -3.12 -15.68 -2.64
N TYR A 146 -3.15 -14.39 -3.01
CA TYR A 146 -3.38 -13.98 -4.39
C TYR A 146 -2.09 -14.07 -5.21
N GLU A 147 -2.21 -14.49 -6.47
CA GLU A 147 -1.11 -14.43 -7.43
C GLU A 147 -0.98 -13.00 -7.96
N ALA A 148 0.01 -12.27 -7.44
CA ALA A 148 0.31 -10.89 -7.84
C ALA A 148 1.78 -10.73 -8.25
N ILE A 149 1.99 -10.01 -9.34
CA ILE A 149 3.30 -9.67 -9.94
C ILE A 149 3.43 -8.16 -10.09
N LEU A 150 4.65 -7.69 -10.32
CA LEU A 150 4.89 -6.31 -10.75
C LEU A 150 4.71 -6.22 -12.26
N LEU A 151 4.05 -5.17 -12.71
CA LEU A 151 3.94 -4.83 -14.12
C LEU A 151 4.61 -3.47 -14.33
N SER A 152 5.52 -3.39 -15.30
CA SER A 152 6.27 -2.17 -15.60
C SER A 152 5.96 -1.67 -17.00
N PRO A 153 4.96 -0.77 -17.12
CA PRO A 153 4.91 0.18 -18.23
C PRO A 153 6.19 1.02 -18.27
N GLU A 154 6.57 1.53 -19.45
CA GLU A 154 7.78 2.36 -19.56
C GLU A 154 7.76 3.56 -18.59
N GLY A 155 8.74 3.59 -17.67
CA GLY A 155 8.89 4.66 -16.69
C GLY A 155 7.87 4.64 -15.55
N HIS A 156 7.11 3.55 -15.39
CA HIS A 156 6.09 3.41 -14.34
C HIS A 156 6.03 1.97 -13.81
N MET A 157 5.32 1.79 -12.70
CA MET A 157 5.07 0.47 -12.12
C MET A 157 3.69 0.40 -11.48
N GLY A 158 3.05 -0.75 -11.67
CA GLY A 158 1.82 -1.13 -11.00
C GLY A 158 1.80 -2.62 -10.67
N VAL A 159 0.64 -3.12 -10.27
CA VAL A 159 0.48 -4.54 -9.90
C VAL A 159 -0.31 -5.28 -10.96
N GLY A 160 0.17 -6.45 -11.35
CA GLY A 160 -0.62 -7.42 -12.11
C GLY A 160 -1.23 -8.43 -11.15
N LEU A 161 -2.56 -8.54 -11.12
CA LEU A 161 -3.28 -9.51 -10.30
C LEU A 161 -3.92 -10.59 -11.16
N ALA A 162 -3.59 -11.86 -10.91
CA ALA A 162 -4.31 -12.96 -11.54
C ALA A 162 -5.70 -13.08 -10.92
N VAL A 163 -6.71 -13.09 -11.77
CA VAL A 163 -8.11 -13.25 -11.37
C VAL A 163 -8.74 -14.41 -12.14
N GLN A 164 -9.76 -15.03 -11.57
CA GLN A 164 -10.54 -16.03 -12.27
C GLN A 164 -11.53 -15.37 -13.22
N GLY A 165 -11.49 -15.79 -14.49
CA GLY A 165 -12.36 -15.26 -15.53
C GLY A 165 -11.86 -13.96 -16.13
N GLU A 166 -12.65 -13.42 -17.05
CA GLU A 166 -12.29 -12.23 -17.80
C GLU A 166 -12.86 -10.99 -17.12
N ILE A 167 -12.00 -10.03 -16.78
CA ILE A 167 -12.38 -8.70 -16.34
C ILE A 167 -12.17 -7.72 -17.50
N LYS A 168 -12.99 -6.67 -17.56
CA LYS A 168 -12.78 -5.57 -18.50
C LYS A 168 -11.51 -4.80 -18.10
N GLY A 169 -10.61 -4.57 -19.05
CA GLY A 169 -9.43 -3.75 -18.80
C GLY A 169 -8.16 -4.30 -19.45
N ILE A 170 -7.02 -3.83 -18.96
CA ILE A 170 -5.70 -4.28 -19.41
C ILE A 170 -5.29 -5.52 -18.61
N GLY A 171 -5.18 -6.64 -19.33
CA GLY A 171 -4.65 -7.90 -18.83
C GLY A 171 -3.40 -8.31 -19.61
N VAL A 172 -2.38 -8.78 -18.89
CA VAL A 172 -1.12 -9.30 -19.45
C VAL A 172 -1.06 -10.80 -19.20
N SER A 173 -0.91 -11.61 -20.24
CA SER A 173 -0.78 -13.06 -20.10
C SER A 173 0.66 -13.47 -19.80
N HIS A 174 0.85 -14.27 -18.75
CA HIS A 174 2.15 -14.81 -18.34
C HIS A 174 1.98 -16.12 -17.59
N ASP A 175 2.82 -17.11 -17.88
CA ASP A 175 2.81 -18.44 -17.25
C ASP A 175 1.42 -19.11 -17.15
N GLY A 176 0.59 -18.91 -18.18
CA GLY A 176 -0.75 -19.50 -18.27
C GLY A 176 -1.82 -18.79 -17.44
N LEU A 177 -1.50 -17.66 -16.82
CA LEU A 177 -2.42 -16.78 -16.11
C LEU A 177 -2.57 -15.44 -16.84
N THR A 178 -3.69 -14.76 -16.62
CA THR A 178 -3.91 -13.38 -17.07
C THR A 178 -3.87 -12.47 -15.85
N TYR A 179 -2.94 -11.54 -15.85
CA TYR A 179 -2.73 -10.57 -14.77
C TYR A 179 -3.33 -9.23 -15.16
N TYR A 180 -4.36 -8.79 -14.42
CA TYR A 180 -4.99 -7.50 -14.63
C TYR A 180 -4.26 -6.40 -13.88
N TYR A 181 -4.01 -5.28 -14.57
CA TYR A 181 -3.29 -4.15 -14.02
C TYR A 181 -4.09 -3.48 -12.90
N ILE A 182 -3.40 -3.04 -11.85
CA ILE A 182 -3.93 -2.22 -10.76
C ILE A 182 -2.96 -1.04 -10.58
N GLU A 183 -3.45 0.16 -10.85
CA GLU A 183 -2.74 1.40 -10.59
C GLU A 183 -2.70 1.71 -9.09
N THR A 184 -1.53 2.08 -8.56
CA THR A 184 -1.33 2.28 -7.12
C THR A 184 -1.01 3.71 -6.72
N THR A 185 -0.68 4.58 -7.67
CA THR A 185 -0.16 5.93 -7.36
C THR A 185 -1.23 6.99 -7.16
N ASN A 186 -2.50 6.67 -7.42
CA ASN A 186 -3.62 7.58 -7.22
C ASN A 186 -4.91 6.81 -6.90
N THR A 187 -5.92 7.50 -6.39
CA THR A 187 -7.20 6.90 -5.99
C THR A 187 -8.15 6.71 -7.19
N GLY A 188 -9.10 5.77 -7.02
CA GLY A 188 -10.21 5.59 -7.96
C GLY A 188 -9.93 4.61 -9.10
N TRP A 189 -8.76 3.97 -9.12
CA TRP A 189 -8.43 2.93 -10.07
C TRP A 189 -8.82 1.55 -9.53
N GLY A 190 -9.67 0.84 -10.26
CA GLY A 190 -10.05 -0.54 -9.99
C GLY A 190 -9.17 -1.56 -10.72
N ILE A 191 -9.50 -2.83 -10.54
CA ILE A 191 -8.81 -3.94 -11.22
C ILE A 191 -9.09 -3.87 -12.73
N GLY A 192 -8.01 -3.82 -13.52
CA GLY A 192 -8.04 -3.75 -14.97
C GLY A 192 -8.07 -2.32 -15.51
N ASP A 193 -8.32 -1.30 -14.69
CA ASP A 193 -8.25 0.08 -15.15
C ASP A 193 -6.80 0.45 -15.48
N TYR A 194 -6.61 1.30 -16.48
CA TYR A 194 -5.30 1.68 -16.97
C TYR A 194 -5.25 3.17 -17.31
N PRO A 195 -4.34 3.94 -16.72
CA PRO A 195 -4.22 5.36 -17.05
C PRO A 195 -3.80 5.58 -18.51
N ASP A 196 -4.56 6.39 -19.25
CA ASP A 196 -4.37 6.64 -20.69
C ASP A 196 -2.98 7.19 -21.09
N HIS A 197 -2.24 7.76 -20.14
CA HIS A 197 -0.93 8.36 -20.38
C HIS A 197 0.22 7.36 -20.25
N LEU A 198 -0.03 6.15 -19.76
CA LEU A 198 0.99 5.11 -19.65
C LEU A 198 1.24 4.44 -20.99
N SER A 199 2.45 3.91 -21.17
CA SER A 199 2.82 3.16 -22.38
C SER A 199 1.95 1.93 -22.55
N SER A 200 1.66 1.52 -23.80
CA SER A 200 0.98 0.26 -24.07
C SER A 200 1.89 -0.97 -23.97
N GLU A 201 3.22 -0.77 -23.98
CA GLU A 201 4.19 -1.83 -23.73
C GLU A 201 4.33 -2.03 -22.21
N ILE A 202 3.98 -3.22 -21.74
CA ILE A 202 4.05 -3.60 -20.33
C ILE A 202 5.00 -4.78 -20.18
N LYS A 203 6.00 -4.60 -19.31
CA LYS A 203 6.99 -5.64 -18.96
C LYS A 203 6.62 -6.32 -17.65
N ILE A 204 7.12 -7.54 -17.48
CA ILE A 204 7.05 -8.36 -16.28
C ILE A 204 8.45 -8.52 -15.72
#